data_AF-M2UAI8-F1
#
_entry.id   AF-M2UAI8-F1
#
_cell.length_a   1.000
_cell.length_b   1.000
_cell.length_c   1.000
_cell.angle_alpha   90.00
_cell.angle_beta   90.00
_cell.angle_gamma   90.00
#
_symmetry.space_group_name_H-M   'P 1'
#
loop_
_entity.id
_entity.type
_entity.pdbx_description
1 polymer ?
#
loop_
_entity_poly.entity_id
_entity_poly.type
_entity_poly.pdbx_seq_one_letter_code
_entity_poly.pdbx_strand_id
1 'polypeptide(L)'
;MDKSSSLVKLAQKILEEAEKVEAGGNGEGSTDALFGATQELQTSLLTAPKLLEQHQIRCQCLACLKWLARFDIFSHVPADLSPIAYTDLAAKANVPVRRLQSVVRMVMTDGIFFEPSPTEIAHTQLSASFAADSSLLDWASFILSYQAPVAYQFTEATVKWPNPVAKHETAFNLALNTDLTFFEYLEAHPDMTKAFAGYMRGLQRSRMGKLQHVVDGFDWANLGEANIVDVGGSTAHASIALASAFPDLHFTIQDLPEVVQEGKAKLPHFADASVTSRINFSVHDFLTPQ
;
A
#
# COMPACT_ATOMS: atom_id res chain seq x y z
N MET A 1 22.99 18.49 19.38
CA MET A 1 21.75 18.14 20.11
C MET A 1 21.70 16.63 20.20
N ASP A 2 22.21 16.09 21.31
CA ASP A 2 22.20 14.66 21.58
C ASP A 2 20.83 14.30 22.16
N LYS A 3 19.93 13.79 21.29
CA LYS A 3 18.65 13.21 21.66
C LYS A 3 18.70 11.69 21.43
N SER A 4 19.83 11.03 21.70
CA SER A 4 19.80 9.57 21.78
C SER A 4 18.97 9.19 23.01
N SER A 5 17.75 8.72 22.81
CA SER A 5 17.01 8.01 23.84
C SER A 5 17.88 6.85 24.35
N SER A 6 17.91 6.65 25.67
CA SER A 6 18.70 5.57 26.25
C SER A 6 18.18 4.22 25.73
N LEU A 7 19.08 3.37 25.22
CA LEU A 7 18.74 2.02 24.73
C LEU A 7 17.95 1.22 25.78
N VAL A 8 18.28 1.39 27.06
CA VAL A 8 17.57 0.74 28.18
C VAL A 8 16.13 1.24 28.28
N LYS A 9 15.90 2.55 28.13
CA LYS A 9 14.54 3.11 28.15
C LYS A 9 13.73 2.63 26.96
N LEU A 10 14.33 2.51 25.78
CA LEU A 10 13.66 1.95 24.60
C LEU A 10 13.32 0.48 24.79
N ALA A 11 14.23 -0.33 25.34
CA ALA A 11 13.95 -1.73 25.65
C ALA A 11 12.82 -1.89 26.68
N GLN A 12 12.78 -1.06 27.72
CA GLN A 12 11.68 -1.03 28.69
C GLN A 12 10.35 -0.68 28.02
N LYS A 13 10.33 0.35 27.17
CA LYS A 13 9.14 0.73 26.40
C LYS A 13 8.67 -0.40 25.47
N ILE A 14 9.59 -1.10 24.79
CA ILE A 14 9.25 -2.24 23.94
C ILE A 14 8.57 -3.33 24.76
N LEU A 15 9.10 -3.66 25.95
CA LEU A 15 8.48 -4.63 26.85
C LEU A 15 7.07 -4.19 27.28
N GLU A 16 6.93 -2.96 27.75
CA GLU A 16 5.63 -2.41 28.20
C GLU A 16 4.59 -2.43 27.08
N GLU A 17 4.95 -2.06 25.85
CA GLU A 17 4.01 -2.09 24.72
C GLU A 17 3.72 -3.52 24.25
N ALA A 18 4.68 -4.44 24.33
CA ALA A 18 4.46 -5.85 24.02
C ALA A 18 3.48 -6.50 25.01
N GLU A 19 3.64 -6.25 26.30
CA GLU A 19 2.72 -6.75 27.35
C GLU A 19 1.29 -6.24 27.12
N LYS A 20 1.11 -4.98 26.71
CA LYS A 20 -0.21 -4.44 26.36
C LYS A 20 -0.85 -5.16 25.17
N VAL A 21 -0.05 -5.45 24.13
CA VAL A 21 -0.52 -6.18 22.95
C VAL A 21 -0.94 -7.60 23.34
N GLU A 22 -0.15 -8.31 24.14
CA GLU A 22 -0.45 -9.67 24.59
C GLU A 22 -1.66 -9.74 25.54
N ALA A 23 -1.83 -8.73 26.41
CA ALA A 23 -2.95 -8.64 27.33
C ALA A 23 -4.31 -8.35 26.65
N GLY A 24 -4.36 -8.30 25.32
CA GLY A 24 -5.58 -7.97 24.58
C GLY A 24 -5.96 -6.49 24.67
N GLY A 25 -5.00 -5.61 25.00
CA GLY A 25 -5.11 -4.16 24.93
C GLY A 25 -5.24 -3.70 23.49
N ASN A 26 -6.41 -3.95 22.90
CA ASN A 26 -6.78 -3.67 21.52
C ASN A 26 -6.96 -2.16 21.29
N GLY A 27 -5.85 -1.46 21.16
CA GLY A 27 -5.77 -0.25 20.37
C GLY A 27 -4.71 -0.45 19.30
N GLU A 28 -5.02 -0.12 18.04
CA GLU A 28 -4.04 -0.01 16.96
C GLU A 28 -2.81 0.82 17.40
N GLY A 29 -3.02 1.78 18.32
CA GLY A 29 -1.98 2.58 18.96
C GLY A 29 -0.91 1.80 19.74
N SER A 30 -1.23 0.70 20.42
CA SER A 30 -0.24 -0.09 21.18
C SER A 30 0.71 -0.85 20.24
N THR A 31 0.17 -1.38 19.14
CA THR A 31 0.97 -2.04 18.10
C THR A 31 1.87 -1.02 17.39
N ASP A 32 1.35 0.17 17.09
CA ASP A 32 2.12 1.25 16.48
C ASP A 32 3.24 1.77 17.39
N ALA A 33 2.96 1.91 18.68
CA ALA A 33 3.93 2.32 19.68
C ALA A 33 5.06 1.29 19.81
N LEU A 34 4.72 -0.01 19.79
CA LEU A 34 5.68 -1.11 19.80
C LEU A 34 6.58 -1.10 18.55
N PHE A 35 5.99 -0.95 17.36
CA PHE A 35 6.76 -0.81 16.12
C PHE A 35 7.67 0.40 16.14
N GLY A 36 7.15 1.56 16.55
CA GLY A 36 7.90 2.80 16.65
C GLY A 36 9.10 2.70 17.61
N ALA A 37 8.90 2.12 18.80
CA ALA A 37 9.97 1.90 19.77
C ALA A 37 11.03 0.92 19.24
N THR A 38 10.62 -0.16 18.58
CA THR A 38 11.54 -1.13 17.95
C THR A 38 12.36 -0.48 16.83
N GLN A 39 11.72 0.34 15.99
CA GLN A 39 12.40 1.08 14.92
C GLN A 39 13.39 2.10 15.48
N GLU A 40 13.00 2.86 16.51
CA GLU A 40 13.87 3.82 17.18
C GLU A 40 15.11 3.12 17.76
N LEU A 41 14.93 1.98 18.43
CA LEU A 41 16.03 1.17 18.96
C LEU A 41 16.98 0.71 17.84
N GLN A 42 16.44 0.16 16.75
CA GLN A 42 17.24 -0.27 15.59
C GLN A 42 18.02 0.90 15.00
N THR A 43 17.36 2.03 14.70
CA THR A 43 18.01 3.20 14.08
C THR A 43 19.08 3.81 14.97
N SER A 44 18.91 3.79 16.30
CA SER A 44 19.90 4.28 17.27
C SER A 44 21.18 3.44 17.29
N LEU A 45 21.10 2.19 16.83
CA LEU A 45 22.22 1.25 16.75
C LEU A 45 22.86 1.16 15.36
N LEU A 46 22.29 1.82 14.35
CA LEU A 46 22.80 1.74 12.98
C LEU A 46 24.11 2.50 12.82
N THR A 47 25.06 1.83 12.18
CA THR A 47 26.23 2.48 11.56
C THR A 47 25.97 2.63 10.06
N ALA A 48 26.69 3.54 9.39
CA ALA A 48 26.56 3.71 7.95
C ALA A 48 26.80 2.40 7.16
N PRO A 49 27.84 1.59 7.46
CA PRO A 49 27.99 0.27 6.81
C PRO A 49 26.80 -0.65 7.05
N LYS A 50 26.29 -0.71 8.28
CA LYS A 50 25.15 -1.58 8.60
C LYS A 50 23.89 -1.18 7.87
N LEU A 51 23.65 0.13 7.74
CA LEU A 51 22.54 0.68 6.97
C LEU A 51 22.65 0.29 5.49
N LEU A 52 23.85 0.39 4.90
CA LEU A 52 24.07 0.02 3.49
C LEU A 52 23.88 -1.48 3.26
N GLU A 53 24.35 -2.34 4.16
CA GLU A 53 24.09 -3.80 4.11
C GLU A 53 22.59 -4.10 4.14
N GLN A 54 21.84 -3.43 5.03
CA GLN A 54 20.39 -3.59 5.11
C GLN A 54 19.70 -3.18 3.81
N HIS A 55 20.10 -2.06 3.20
CA HIS A 55 19.56 -1.65 1.91
C HIS A 55 19.90 -2.60 0.78
N GLN A 56 21.12 -3.14 0.76
CA GLN A 56 21.52 -4.15 -0.22
C GLN A 56 20.63 -5.40 -0.14
N ILE A 57 20.38 -5.90 1.07
CA ILE A 57 19.47 -7.05 1.28
C ILE A 57 18.04 -6.69 0.86
N ARG A 58 17.51 -5.54 1.28
CA ARG A 58 16.15 -5.11 0.91
C ARG A 58 15.95 -5.01 -0.60
N CYS A 59 16.96 -4.54 -1.35
CA CYS A 59 16.89 -4.53 -2.81
C CYS A 59 16.74 -5.95 -3.38
N GLN A 60 17.46 -6.93 -2.84
CA GLN A 60 17.33 -8.33 -3.25
C GLN A 60 15.97 -8.91 -2.86
N CYS A 61 15.45 -8.61 -1.66
CA CYS A 61 14.12 -9.02 -1.23
C CYS A 61 13.04 -8.49 -2.17
N LEU A 62 13.09 -7.21 -2.57
CA LEU A 62 12.14 -6.63 -3.53
C LEU A 62 12.20 -7.34 -4.89
N ALA A 63 13.40 -7.62 -5.40
CA ALA A 63 13.55 -8.37 -6.65
C ALA A 63 12.99 -9.79 -6.53
N CYS A 64 13.20 -10.45 -5.39
CA CYS A 64 12.66 -11.78 -5.11
C CYS A 64 11.13 -11.75 -5.00
N LEU A 65 10.55 -10.77 -4.31
CA LEU A 65 9.09 -10.59 -4.22
C LEU A 65 8.46 -10.41 -5.60
N LYS A 66 9.11 -9.65 -6.50
CA LYS A 66 8.67 -9.47 -7.89
C LYS A 66 8.66 -10.81 -8.63
N TRP A 67 9.70 -11.62 -8.42
CA TRP A 67 9.81 -12.95 -9.01
C TRP A 67 8.69 -13.86 -8.51
N LEU A 68 8.45 -13.89 -7.19
CA LEU A 68 7.39 -14.72 -6.59
C LEU A 68 6.00 -14.36 -7.12
N ALA A 69 5.70 -13.06 -7.24
CA ALA A 69 4.44 -12.59 -7.82
C ALA A 69 4.32 -12.96 -9.31
N ARG A 70 5.40 -12.82 -10.09
CA ARG A 70 5.41 -13.12 -11.54
C ARG A 70 5.12 -14.59 -11.86
N PHE A 71 5.56 -15.50 -10.98
CA PHE A 71 5.42 -16.96 -11.12
C PHE A 71 4.34 -17.54 -10.20
N ASP A 72 3.48 -16.69 -9.63
CA ASP A 72 2.33 -17.09 -8.80
C ASP A 72 2.67 -18.05 -7.65
N ILE A 73 3.84 -17.88 -7.04
CA ILE A 73 4.36 -18.83 -6.05
C ILE A 73 3.47 -18.88 -4.81
N PHE A 74 2.93 -17.74 -4.38
CA PHE A 74 2.05 -17.66 -3.22
C PHE A 74 0.82 -18.55 -3.39
N SER A 75 0.17 -18.53 -4.55
CA SER A 75 -1.04 -19.32 -4.81
C SER A 75 -0.77 -20.82 -4.95
N HIS A 76 0.46 -21.21 -5.26
CA HIS A 76 0.86 -22.61 -5.43
C HIS A 76 1.27 -23.31 -4.13
N VAL A 77 1.59 -22.55 -3.08
CA VAL A 77 1.85 -23.09 -1.73
C VAL A 77 0.50 -23.32 -1.01
N PRO A 78 0.31 -24.45 -0.31
CA PRO A 78 -0.96 -24.76 0.35
C PRO A 78 -1.40 -23.69 1.37
N ALA A 79 -2.62 -23.16 1.21
CA ALA A 79 -3.18 -22.12 2.07
C ALA A 79 -3.50 -22.59 3.50
N ASP A 80 -3.60 -23.90 3.72
CA ASP A 80 -3.78 -24.53 5.05
C ASP A 80 -2.48 -24.60 5.87
N LEU A 81 -1.43 -23.91 5.41
CA LEU A 81 -0.09 -23.86 5.99
C LEU A 81 0.65 -25.21 5.96
N SER A 82 0.10 -26.21 5.27
CA SER A 82 0.79 -27.48 5.07
C SER A 82 1.99 -27.32 4.12
N PRO A 83 3.06 -28.11 4.31
CA PRO A 83 4.24 -28.04 3.45
C PRO A 83 3.99 -28.59 2.05
N ILE A 84 4.75 -28.09 1.08
CA ILE A 84 4.88 -28.64 -0.27
C ILE A 84 6.36 -28.86 -0.61
N ALA A 85 6.65 -29.96 -1.32
CA ALA A 85 8.00 -30.22 -1.81
C ALA A 85 8.42 -29.18 -2.86
N TYR A 86 9.67 -28.73 -2.80
CA TYR A 86 10.22 -27.77 -3.78
C TYR A 86 10.13 -28.27 -5.22
N THR A 87 10.28 -29.57 -5.45
CA THR A 87 10.15 -30.18 -6.79
C THR A 87 8.76 -29.99 -7.35
N ASP A 88 7.74 -30.19 -6.52
CA ASP A 88 6.34 -30.12 -6.94
C ASP A 88 5.91 -28.67 -7.13
N LEU A 89 6.33 -27.77 -6.22
CA LEU A 89 6.10 -26.34 -6.35
C LEU A 89 6.77 -25.77 -7.61
N ALA A 90 8.03 -26.14 -7.86
CA ALA A 90 8.77 -25.73 -9.05
C ALA A 90 8.11 -26.23 -10.34
N ALA A 91 7.60 -27.47 -10.34
CA ALA A 91 6.85 -28.03 -11.47
C ALA A 91 5.53 -27.27 -11.71
N LYS A 92 4.76 -26.99 -10.65
CA LYS A 92 3.51 -26.20 -10.72
C LYS A 92 3.74 -24.80 -11.28
N ALA A 93 4.77 -24.11 -10.78
CA ALA A 93 5.11 -22.74 -11.17
C ALA A 93 5.92 -22.67 -12.48
N ASN A 94 6.32 -23.80 -13.06
CA ASN A 94 7.18 -23.90 -14.24
C ASN A 94 8.50 -23.11 -14.11
N VAL A 95 9.24 -23.34 -13.01
CA VAL A 95 10.50 -22.67 -12.67
C VAL A 95 11.59 -23.66 -12.26
N PRO A 96 12.89 -23.30 -12.36
CA PRO A 96 13.96 -24.17 -11.88
C PRO A 96 13.96 -24.30 -10.36
N VAL A 97 14.01 -25.53 -9.84
CA VAL A 97 14.02 -25.84 -8.39
C VAL A 97 15.08 -25.04 -7.63
N ARG A 98 16.33 -25.02 -8.12
CA ARG A 98 17.43 -24.29 -7.45
C ARG A 98 17.18 -22.78 -7.41
N ARG A 99 16.55 -22.22 -8.45
CA ARG A 99 16.22 -20.78 -8.50
C ARG A 99 15.11 -20.47 -7.50
N LEU A 100 14.06 -21.29 -7.47
CA LEU A 100 12.99 -21.18 -6.49
C LEU A 100 13.56 -21.18 -5.07
N GLN A 101 14.40 -22.15 -4.72
CA GLN A 101 15.06 -22.25 -3.40
C GLN A 101 15.87 -21.00 -3.05
N SER A 102 16.68 -20.48 -3.97
CA SER A 102 17.47 -19.26 -3.72
C SER A 102 16.58 -18.03 -3.50
N VAL A 103 15.50 -17.88 -4.30
CA VAL A 103 14.58 -16.74 -4.21
C VAL A 103 13.79 -16.77 -2.91
N VAL A 104 13.21 -17.93 -2.54
CA VAL A 104 12.39 -18.01 -1.33
C VAL A 104 13.23 -17.81 -0.07
N ARG A 105 14.47 -18.33 -0.02
CA ARG A 105 15.37 -18.13 1.13
C ARG A 105 15.74 -16.68 1.35
N MET A 106 15.77 -15.86 0.30
CA MET A 106 15.95 -14.42 0.45
C MET A 106 14.73 -13.79 1.12
N VAL A 107 13.51 -14.07 0.66
CA VAL A 107 12.31 -13.44 1.26
C VAL A 107 11.94 -14.01 2.64
N MET A 108 12.44 -15.19 3.00
CA MET A 108 12.33 -15.73 4.35
C MET A 108 13.00 -14.83 5.40
N THR A 109 13.99 -14.01 5.01
CA THR A 109 14.58 -13.02 5.94
C THR A 109 13.61 -11.90 6.32
N ASP A 110 12.57 -11.71 5.51
CA ASP A 110 11.46 -10.77 5.76
C ASP A 110 10.22 -11.50 6.31
N GLY A 111 10.36 -12.78 6.71
CA GLY A 111 9.28 -13.59 7.28
C GLY A 111 8.28 -14.14 6.26
N ILE A 112 8.60 -14.10 4.96
CA ILE A 112 7.77 -14.65 3.89
C ILE A 112 8.17 -16.12 3.66
N PHE A 113 7.23 -17.04 3.91
CA PHE A 113 7.45 -18.49 3.92
C PHE A 113 8.44 -18.97 5.00
N PHE A 114 8.52 -20.28 5.19
CA PHE A 114 9.58 -20.93 5.95
C PHE A 114 9.88 -22.33 5.38
N GLU A 115 11.03 -22.91 5.73
CA GLU A 115 11.45 -24.27 5.36
C GLU A 115 11.28 -25.23 6.56
N PRO A 116 10.24 -26.06 6.60
CA PRO A 116 10.12 -27.11 7.63
C PRO A 116 11.22 -28.17 7.50
N SER A 117 11.69 -28.41 6.27
CA SER A 117 12.79 -29.29 5.93
C SER A 117 13.57 -28.73 4.72
N PRO A 118 14.81 -29.18 4.45
CA PRO A 118 15.60 -28.67 3.32
C PRO A 118 14.97 -28.89 1.92
N THR A 119 13.95 -29.73 1.83
CA THR A 119 13.26 -30.11 0.58
C THR A 119 11.85 -29.56 0.47
N GLU A 120 11.35 -28.87 1.48
CA GLU A 120 9.97 -28.41 1.57
C GLU A 120 9.87 -26.93 1.95
N ILE A 121 8.74 -26.33 1.60
CA ILE A 121 8.38 -24.96 1.91
C ILE A 121 6.93 -24.91 2.38
N ALA A 122 6.65 -24.03 3.33
CA ALA A 122 5.30 -23.76 3.82
C ALA A 122 5.09 -22.25 4.00
N HIS A 123 3.82 -21.83 4.04
CA HIS A 123 3.45 -20.47 4.37
C HIS A 123 3.72 -20.13 5.84
N THR A 124 4.27 -18.95 6.11
CA THR A 124 3.98 -18.20 7.34
C THR A 124 2.62 -17.52 7.24
N GLN A 125 2.04 -17.08 8.36
CA GLN A 125 0.80 -16.30 8.35
C GLN A 125 0.88 -15.04 7.46
N LEU A 126 2.03 -14.36 7.48
CA LEU A 126 2.30 -13.22 6.61
C LEU A 126 2.20 -13.62 5.13
N SER A 127 2.92 -14.67 4.72
CA SER A 127 2.90 -15.10 3.31
C SER A 127 1.55 -15.68 2.87
N ALA A 128 0.78 -16.31 3.77
CA ALA A 128 -0.57 -16.82 3.47
C ALA A 128 -1.55 -15.68 3.16
N SER A 129 -1.36 -14.51 3.77
CA SER A 129 -2.19 -13.33 3.51
C SER A 129 -2.08 -12.85 2.06
N PHE A 130 -0.90 -12.98 1.44
CA PHE A 130 -0.72 -12.68 0.01
C PHE A 130 -1.47 -13.65 -0.90
N ALA A 131 -1.59 -14.93 -0.51
CA ALA A 131 -2.38 -15.91 -1.26
C ALA A 131 -3.89 -15.70 -1.06
N ALA A 132 -4.31 -15.23 0.12
CA ALA A 132 -5.71 -15.00 0.46
C ALA A 132 -6.30 -13.70 -0.14
N ASP A 133 -5.47 -12.67 -0.35
CA ASP A 133 -5.91 -11.38 -0.89
C ASP A 133 -5.09 -10.99 -2.14
N SER A 134 -5.66 -11.25 -3.31
CA SER A 134 -5.08 -10.86 -4.61
C SER A 134 -4.74 -9.37 -4.72
N SER A 135 -5.40 -8.48 -3.96
CA SER A 135 -5.08 -7.05 -3.99
C SER A 135 -3.70 -6.73 -3.41
N LEU A 136 -3.17 -7.57 -2.51
CA LEU A 136 -1.81 -7.44 -2.00
C LEU A 136 -0.76 -7.80 -3.06
N LEU A 137 -1.05 -8.80 -3.90
CA LEU A 137 -0.20 -9.16 -5.04
C LEU A 137 -0.28 -8.12 -6.16
N ASP A 138 -1.46 -7.56 -6.42
CA ASP A 138 -1.62 -6.43 -7.35
C ASP A 138 -0.81 -5.21 -6.86
N TRP A 139 -0.90 -4.89 -5.56
CA TRP A 139 -0.12 -3.82 -4.94
C TRP A 139 1.38 -4.07 -5.07
N ALA A 140 1.87 -5.25 -4.67
CA ALA A 140 3.28 -5.61 -4.83
C ALA A 140 3.73 -5.51 -6.29
N SER A 141 2.91 -6.00 -7.23
CA SER A 141 3.20 -5.93 -8.66
C SER A 141 3.30 -4.48 -9.16
N PHE A 142 2.43 -3.59 -8.68
CA PHE A 142 2.47 -2.17 -9.02
C PHE A 142 3.74 -1.49 -8.51
N ILE A 143 4.08 -1.69 -7.22
CA ILE A 143 5.31 -1.13 -6.62
C ILE A 143 6.53 -1.59 -7.42
N LEU A 144 6.62 -2.89 -7.70
CA LEU A 144 7.84 -3.51 -8.23
C LEU A 144 8.00 -3.35 -9.75
N SER A 145 6.90 -3.09 -10.47
CA SER A 145 6.91 -2.96 -11.93
C SER A 145 6.87 -1.52 -12.40
N TYR A 146 6.30 -0.60 -11.61
CA TYR A 146 6.17 0.80 -12.01
C TYR A 146 6.84 1.73 -10.99
N GLN A 147 6.42 1.71 -9.72
CA GLN A 147 6.88 2.71 -8.75
C GLN A 147 8.39 2.67 -8.47
N ALA A 148 8.97 1.47 -8.27
CA ALA A 148 10.40 1.33 -8.01
C ALA A 148 11.25 1.77 -9.21
N PRO A 149 11.00 1.32 -10.46
CA PRO A 149 11.67 1.86 -11.64
C PRO A 149 11.57 3.39 -11.77
N VAL A 150 10.39 3.97 -11.51
CA VAL A 150 10.17 5.42 -11.50
C VAL A 150 11.06 6.09 -10.44
N ALA A 151 11.10 5.55 -9.23
CA ALA A 151 11.93 6.09 -8.16
C ALA A 151 13.43 6.05 -8.51
N TYR A 152 13.91 5.00 -9.17
CA TYR A 152 15.30 4.90 -9.62
C TYR A 152 15.67 5.94 -10.70
N GLN A 153 14.69 6.46 -11.44
CA GLN A 153 14.91 7.51 -12.45
C GLN A 153 14.85 8.92 -11.88
N PHE A 154 14.60 9.09 -10.57
CA PHE A 154 14.44 10.42 -9.98
C PHE A 154 15.71 11.28 -10.09
N THR A 155 16.88 10.67 -9.89
CA THR A 155 18.18 11.33 -10.07
C THR A 155 18.37 11.79 -11.52
N GLU A 156 18.13 10.91 -12.49
CA GLU A 156 18.29 11.21 -13.92
C GLU A 156 17.27 12.24 -14.41
N ALA A 157 16.04 12.20 -13.91
CA ALA A 157 15.02 13.20 -14.20
C ALA A 157 15.43 14.58 -13.70
N THR A 158 16.03 14.65 -12.51
CA THR A 158 16.55 15.91 -11.94
C THR A 158 17.67 16.49 -12.78
N VAL A 159 18.56 15.65 -13.32
CA VAL A 159 19.65 16.09 -14.22
C VAL A 159 19.10 16.56 -15.56
N LYS A 160 18.19 15.79 -16.17
CA LYS A 160 17.62 16.09 -17.49
C LYS A 160 16.73 17.33 -17.47
N TRP A 161 15.89 17.45 -16.44
CA TRP A 161 14.92 18.51 -16.27
C TRP A 161 15.08 19.16 -14.88
N PRO A 162 16.06 20.06 -14.70
CA PRO A 162 16.30 20.70 -13.41
C PRO A 162 15.17 21.64 -12.98
N ASN A 163 14.39 22.16 -13.94
CA ASN A 163 13.23 23.01 -13.72
C ASN A 163 12.10 22.57 -14.67
N PRO A 164 11.41 21.46 -14.39
CA PRO A 164 10.39 20.93 -15.29
C PRO A 164 9.18 21.87 -15.32
N VAL A 165 8.66 22.11 -16.51
CA VAL A 165 7.45 22.92 -16.75
C VAL A 165 6.34 22.07 -17.35
N ALA A 166 6.68 21.05 -18.14
CA ALA A 166 5.70 20.19 -18.78
C ALA A 166 5.36 18.97 -17.93
N LYS A 167 4.09 18.53 -17.98
CA LYS A 167 3.56 17.41 -17.17
C LYS A 167 4.22 16.05 -17.47
N HIS A 168 4.92 15.93 -18.61
CA HIS A 168 5.67 14.75 -19.04
C HIS A 168 7.18 14.84 -18.79
N GLU A 169 7.67 15.87 -18.07
CA GLU A 169 9.07 16.01 -17.70
C GLU A 169 9.32 15.38 -16.31
N THR A 170 9.07 14.07 -16.20
CA THR A 170 9.10 13.37 -14.91
C THR A 170 9.91 12.08 -14.94
N ALA A 171 10.30 11.57 -13.77
CA ALA A 171 10.94 10.27 -13.64
C ALA A 171 10.09 9.12 -14.20
N PHE A 172 8.77 9.28 -14.26
CA PHE A 172 7.86 8.32 -14.90
C PHE A 172 8.10 8.21 -16.39
N ASN A 173 8.24 9.35 -17.06
CA ASN A 173 8.51 9.43 -18.49
C ASN A 173 9.86 8.78 -18.85
N LEU A 174 10.88 8.94 -18.00
CA LEU A 174 12.15 8.22 -18.16
C LEU A 174 12.03 6.73 -17.92
N ALA A 175 11.35 6.32 -16.84
CA ALA A 175 11.27 4.92 -16.45
C ALA A 175 10.49 4.07 -17.46
N LEU A 176 9.43 4.64 -18.05
CA LEU A 176 8.59 3.95 -19.02
C LEU A 176 8.89 4.34 -20.47
N ASN A 177 9.89 5.19 -20.69
CA ASN A 177 10.30 5.68 -22.00
C ASN A 177 9.09 6.18 -22.83
N THR A 178 8.40 7.18 -22.30
CA THR A 178 7.14 7.70 -22.86
C THR A 178 7.07 9.22 -22.74
N ASP A 179 6.40 9.86 -23.67
CA ASP A 179 6.07 11.30 -23.63
C ASP A 179 4.64 11.56 -23.12
N LEU A 180 3.87 10.50 -22.81
CA LEU A 180 2.52 10.62 -22.25
C LEU A 180 2.57 11.09 -20.79
N THR A 181 1.58 11.86 -20.36
CA THR A 181 1.35 12.09 -18.94
C THR A 181 0.89 10.80 -18.25
N PHE A 182 0.96 10.75 -16.92
CA PHE A 182 0.62 9.55 -16.14
C PHE A 182 -0.78 9.00 -16.46
N PHE A 183 -1.80 9.86 -16.53
CA PHE A 183 -3.17 9.42 -16.79
C PHE A 183 -3.40 9.01 -18.24
N GLU A 184 -2.81 9.70 -19.21
CA GLU A 184 -2.84 9.29 -20.62
C GLU A 184 -2.16 7.91 -20.80
N TYR A 185 -1.06 7.67 -20.10
CA TYR A 185 -0.40 6.36 -20.11
C TYR A 185 -1.27 5.29 -19.48
N LEU A 186 -1.93 5.57 -18.35
CA LEU A 186 -2.86 4.64 -17.70
C LEU A 186 -4.04 4.28 -18.60
N GLU A 187 -4.61 5.24 -19.33
CA GLU A 187 -5.71 5.00 -20.27
C GLU A 187 -5.26 4.11 -21.44
N ALA A 188 -4.04 4.33 -21.94
CA ALA A 188 -3.46 3.55 -23.05
C ALA A 188 -2.99 2.14 -22.65
N HIS A 189 -2.84 1.82 -21.35
CA HIS A 189 -2.25 0.56 -20.88
C HIS A 189 -3.13 -0.17 -19.84
N PRO A 190 -4.10 -1.00 -20.30
CA PRO A 190 -5.05 -1.69 -19.44
C PRO A 190 -4.43 -2.53 -18.30
N ASP A 191 -3.27 -3.15 -18.57
CA ASP A 191 -2.56 -3.96 -17.56
C ASP A 191 -2.06 -3.09 -16.39
N MET A 192 -1.57 -1.89 -16.68
CA MET A 192 -1.18 -0.92 -15.64
C MET A 192 -2.42 -0.37 -14.94
N THR A 193 -3.51 -0.10 -15.65
CA THR A 193 -4.79 0.33 -15.05
C THR A 193 -5.26 -0.65 -13.99
N LYS A 194 -5.24 -1.95 -14.30
CA LYS A 194 -5.63 -3.02 -13.37
C LYS A 194 -4.72 -3.04 -12.14
N ALA A 195 -3.40 -3.01 -12.33
CA ALA A 195 -2.43 -3.01 -11.25
C ALA A 195 -2.54 -1.76 -10.37
N PHE A 196 -2.73 -0.58 -10.96
CA PHE A 196 -2.93 0.68 -10.26
C PHE A 196 -4.23 0.65 -9.44
N ALA A 197 -5.33 0.15 -10.00
CA ALA A 197 -6.58 -0.02 -9.26
C ALA A 197 -6.43 -0.99 -8.08
N GLY A 198 -5.68 -2.08 -8.24
CA GLY A 198 -5.35 -3.00 -7.14
C GLY A 198 -4.50 -2.35 -6.05
N TYR A 199 -3.49 -1.58 -6.43
CA TYR A 199 -2.70 -0.76 -5.52
C TYR A 199 -3.58 0.21 -4.71
N MET A 200 -4.46 0.96 -5.37
CA MET A 200 -5.34 1.93 -4.69
C MET A 200 -6.27 1.25 -3.67
N ARG A 201 -6.83 0.08 -4.01
CA ARG A 201 -7.62 -0.72 -3.05
C ARG A 201 -6.79 -1.19 -1.86
N GLY A 202 -5.57 -1.68 -2.09
CA GLY A 202 -4.65 -2.09 -1.05
C GLY A 202 -4.28 -0.93 -0.11
N LEU A 203 -4.01 0.26 -0.69
CA LEU A 203 -3.66 1.46 0.05
C LEU A 203 -4.81 1.92 0.96
N GLN A 204 -6.07 1.92 0.48
CA GLN A 204 -7.24 2.27 1.28
C GLN A 204 -7.48 1.32 2.47
N ARG A 205 -7.12 0.04 2.33
CA ARG A 205 -7.18 -0.95 3.42
C ARG A 205 -6.00 -0.84 4.38
N SER A 206 -4.88 -0.28 3.91
CA SER A 206 -3.71 -0.07 4.75
C SER A 206 -3.99 0.94 5.85
N ARG A 207 -3.28 0.82 6.97
CA ARG A 207 -3.36 1.77 8.08
C ARG A 207 -3.20 3.22 7.62
N MET A 208 -2.29 3.49 6.68
CA MET A 208 -2.02 4.85 6.19
C MET A 208 -3.17 5.43 5.36
N GLY A 209 -3.96 4.59 4.70
CA GLY A 209 -5.07 5.01 3.84
C GLY A 209 -6.44 4.91 4.50
N LYS A 210 -6.52 4.65 5.82
CA LYS A 210 -7.81 4.56 6.53
C LYS A 210 -8.55 5.89 6.49
N LEU A 211 -9.80 5.84 6.06
CA LEU A 211 -10.71 7.01 6.06
C LEU A 211 -10.93 7.59 7.47
N GLN A 212 -10.70 6.81 8.52
CA GLN A 212 -10.78 7.28 9.90
C GLN A 212 -9.87 8.48 10.16
N HIS A 213 -8.71 8.58 9.50
CA HIS A 213 -7.84 9.75 9.61
C HIS A 213 -8.48 11.03 9.08
N VAL A 214 -9.37 10.92 8.09
CA VAL A 214 -10.15 12.06 7.59
C VAL A 214 -11.25 12.41 8.59
N VAL A 215 -11.95 11.41 9.13
CA VAL A 215 -13.04 11.58 10.12
C VAL A 215 -12.53 12.23 11.40
N ASP A 216 -11.39 11.78 11.91
CA ASP A 216 -10.82 12.26 13.20
C ASP A 216 -9.86 13.44 13.02
N GLY A 217 -9.43 13.71 11.79
CA GLY A 217 -8.38 14.68 11.49
C GLY A 217 -8.83 16.14 11.52
N PHE A 218 -10.13 16.40 11.61
CA PHE A 218 -10.70 17.74 11.68
C PHE A 218 -11.93 17.75 12.58
N ASP A 219 -12.21 18.89 13.22
CA ASP A 219 -13.40 19.06 14.06
C ASP A 219 -14.64 19.33 13.18
N TRP A 220 -15.06 18.30 12.44
CA TRP A 220 -16.20 18.36 11.52
C TRP A 220 -17.50 18.69 12.24
N ALA A 221 -17.67 18.24 13.48
CA ALA A 221 -18.86 18.49 14.28
C ALA A 221 -19.08 19.99 14.53
N ASN A 222 -18.01 20.77 14.66
CA ASN A 222 -18.08 22.21 14.88
C ASN A 222 -18.56 22.99 13.64
N LEU A 223 -18.66 22.36 12.46
CA LEU A 223 -19.27 22.98 11.29
C LEU A 223 -20.81 23.08 11.42
N GLY A 224 -21.43 22.24 12.25
CA GLY A 224 -22.89 22.14 12.34
C GLY A 224 -23.51 21.71 11.00
N GLU A 225 -24.65 22.31 10.64
CA GLU A 225 -25.29 22.08 9.35
C GLU A 225 -24.50 22.76 8.22
N ALA A 226 -23.83 21.97 7.39
CA ALA A 226 -22.96 22.45 6.32
C ALA A 226 -23.01 21.56 5.08
N ASN A 227 -22.75 22.14 3.91
CA ASN A 227 -22.53 21.41 2.67
C ASN A 227 -21.04 21.46 2.29
N ILE A 228 -20.43 20.29 2.18
CA ILE A 228 -19.03 20.10 1.82
C ILE A 228 -18.95 19.73 0.34
N VAL A 229 -18.09 20.43 -0.41
CA VAL A 229 -17.82 20.10 -1.81
C VAL A 229 -16.56 19.24 -1.88
N ASP A 230 -16.73 17.98 -2.27
CA ASP A 230 -15.65 16.99 -2.41
C ASP A 230 -15.13 17.00 -3.86
N VAL A 231 -14.13 17.84 -4.11
CA VAL A 231 -13.54 18.08 -5.44
C VAL A 231 -12.56 16.96 -5.79
N GLY A 232 -12.83 16.24 -6.88
CA GLY A 232 -12.12 14.99 -7.21
C GLY A 232 -12.52 13.82 -6.30
N GLY A 233 -13.74 13.85 -5.76
CA GLY A 233 -14.21 12.91 -4.74
C GLY A 233 -14.51 11.49 -5.25
N SER A 234 -14.36 11.23 -6.56
CA SER A 234 -14.51 9.92 -7.17
C SER A 234 -15.82 9.21 -6.77
N THR A 235 -15.77 7.98 -6.25
CA THR A 235 -16.93 7.20 -5.79
C THR A 235 -17.41 7.56 -4.37
N ALA A 236 -17.08 8.76 -3.89
CA ALA A 236 -17.55 9.36 -2.63
C ALA A 236 -17.15 8.63 -1.34
N HIS A 237 -16.10 7.81 -1.33
CA HIS A 237 -15.73 7.02 -0.14
C HIS A 237 -15.46 7.88 1.12
N ALA A 238 -14.74 9.00 0.98
CA ALA A 238 -14.47 9.91 2.09
C ALA A 238 -15.75 10.62 2.55
N SER A 239 -16.53 11.15 1.62
CA SER A 239 -17.81 11.80 1.89
C SER A 239 -18.82 10.85 2.55
N ILE A 240 -18.88 9.57 2.16
CA ILE A 240 -19.72 8.55 2.81
C ILE A 240 -19.30 8.34 4.27
N ALA A 241 -17.99 8.24 4.54
CA ALA A 241 -17.48 8.07 5.91
C ALA A 241 -17.84 9.28 6.78
N LEU A 242 -17.63 10.50 6.27
CA LEU A 242 -17.97 11.72 6.98
C LEU A 242 -19.48 11.87 7.17
N ALA A 243 -20.29 11.65 6.14
CA ALA A 243 -21.75 11.67 6.25
C ALA A 243 -22.24 10.67 7.30
N SER A 244 -21.67 9.47 7.35
CA SER A 244 -22.04 8.45 8.35
C SER A 244 -21.70 8.88 9.77
N ALA A 245 -20.58 9.57 9.98
CA ALA A 245 -20.15 10.04 11.30
C ALA A 245 -20.85 11.34 11.74
N PHE A 246 -21.22 12.21 10.80
CA PHE A 246 -21.76 13.54 11.05
C PHE A 246 -23.08 13.74 10.29
N PRO A 247 -24.24 13.57 10.97
CA PRO A 247 -25.56 13.62 10.34
C PRO A 247 -25.94 14.98 9.72
N ASP A 248 -25.39 16.07 10.26
CA ASP A 248 -25.71 17.44 9.83
C ASP A 248 -24.95 17.85 8.55
N LEU A 249 -23.97 17.05 8.11
CA LEU A 249 -23.18 17.33 6.92
C LEU A 249 -23.85 16.79 5.66
N HIS A 250 -23.83 17.62 4.63
CA HIS A 250 -24.25 17.30 3.27
C HIS A 250 -23.04 17.38 2.34
N PHE A 251 -23.07 16.62 1.25
CA PHE A 251 -21.94 16.50 0.35
C PHE A 251 -22.34 16.70 -1.10
N THR A 252 -21.53 17.48 -1.80
CA THR A 252 -21.57 17.62 -3.26
C THR A 252 -20.25 17.09 -3.83
N ILE A 253 -20.30 15.92 -4.45
CA ILE A 253 -19.15 15.27 -5.07
C ILE A 253 -18.97 15.86 -6.46
N GLN A 254 -17.77 16.34 -6.75
CA GLN A 254 -17.41 16.93 -8.03
C GLN A 254 -16.33 16.10 -8.72
N ASP A 255 -16.62 15.63 -9.94
CA ASP A 255 -15.66 14.86 -10.74
C ASP A 255 -16.00 14.94 -12.24
N LEU A 256 -15.19 14.29 -13.07
CA LEU A 256 -15.41 14.17 -14.51
C LEU A 256 -16.71 13.41 -14.83
N PRO A 257 -17.32 13.62 -16.02
CA PRO A 257 -18.65 13.08 -16.34
C PRO A 257 -18.81 11.57 -16.13
N GLU A 258 -17.81 10.79 -16.54
CA GLU A 258 -17.81 9.33 -16.42
C GLU A 258 -17.72 8.86 -14.97
N VAL A 259 -16.88 9.50 -14.16
CA VAL A 259 -16.69 9.19 -12.74
C VAL A 259 -17.96 9.54 -11.94
N VAL A 260 -18.61 10.65 -12.26
CA VAL A 260 -19.90 11.04 -11.67
C VAL A 260 -20.99 10.01 -11.96
N GLN A 261 -21.06 9.49 -13.18
CA GLN A 261 -22.02 8.44 -13.53
C GLN A 261 -21.76 7.15 -12.75
N GLU A 262 -20.50 6.73 -12.67
CA GLU A 262 -20.08 5.56 -11.90
C GLU A 262 -20.39 5.73 -10.41
N GLY A 263 -20.06 6.88 -9.84
CA GLY A 263 -20.32 7.22 -8.43
C GLY A 263 -21.81 7.14 -8.09
N LYS A 264 -22.68 7.73 -8.92
CA LYS A 264 -24.15 7.63 -8.74
C LYS A 264 -24.66 6.19 -8.76
N ALA A 265 -24.14 5.37 -9.69
CA ALA A 265 -24.56 3.96 -9.80
C ALA A 265 -24.10 3.12 -8.60
N LYS A 266 -22.92 3.40 -8.07
CA LYS A 266 -22.34 2.63 -6.96
C LYS A 266 -22.76 3.10 -5.58
N LEU A 267 -23.13 4.37 -5.40
CA LEU A 267 -23.48 4.97 -4.11
C LEU A 267 -24.46 4.12 -3.27
N PRO A 268 -25.57 3.59 -3.82
CA PRO A 268 -26.51 2.76 -3.04
C PRO A 268 -25.95 1.42 -2.55
N HIS A 269 -24.82 0.96 -3.11
CA HIS A 269 -24.16 -0.28 -2.69
C HIS A 269 -23.20 -0.04 -1.51
N PHE A 270 -22.81 1.20 -1.26
CA PHE A 270 -21.82 1.56 -0.25
C PHE A 270 -22.42 2.19 1.01
N ALA A 271 -23.65 2.69 0.94
CA ALA A 271 -24.29 3.36 2.07
C ALA A 271 -25.81 3.19 2.05
N ASP A 272 -26.45 3.39 3.20
CA ASP A 272 -27.91 3.31 3.35
C ASP A 272 -28.63 4.58 2.86
N ALA A 273 -29.97 4.54 2.86
CA ALA A 273 -30.81 5.65 2.42
C ALA A 273 -30.58 6.96 3.21
N SER A 274 -30.15 6.89 4.47
CA SER A 274 -29.94 8.07 5.33
C SER A 274 -28.65 8.82 5.00
N VAL A 275 -27.64 8.09 4.51
CA VAL A 275 -26.37 8.67 4.04
C VAL A 275 -26.49 9.08 2.59
N THR A 276 -27.04 8.22 1.73
CA THR A 276 -27.14 8.49 0.29
C THR A 276 -28.01 9.71 -0.03
N SER A 277 -29.03 10.01 0.77
CA SER A 277 -29.88 11.21 0.59
C SER A 277 -29.13 12.53 0.80
N ARG A 278 -27.98 12.51 1.47
CA ARG A 278 -27.15 13.69 1.74
C ARG A 278 -25.95 13.82 0.80
N ILE A 279 -25.79 12.91 -0.16
CA ILE A 279 -24.69 12.90 -1.11
C ILE A 279 -25.23 13.13 -2.52
N ASN A 280 -24.83 14.25 -3.12
CA ASN A 280 -25.17 14.60 -4.49
C ASN A 280 -23.91 14.59 -5.35
N PHE A 281 -24.04 14.22 -6.63
CA PHE A 281 -22.93 14.28 -7.58
C PHE A 281 -23.17 15.35 -8.64
N SER A 282 -22.14 16.14 -8.91
CA SER A 282 -22.09 17.20 -9.90
C SER A 282 -20.88 17.01 -10.82
N VAL A 283 -21.07 17.25 -12.12
CA VAL A 283 -19.96 17.23 -13.08
C VAL A 283 -19.17 18.52 -12.94
N HIS A 284 -17.86 18.41 -12.71
CA HIS A 284 -16.98 19.57 -12.63
C HIS A 284 -15.54 19.19 -12.99
N ASP A 285 -14.90 20.03 -13.80
CA ASP A 285 -13.45 19.99 -14.04
C ASP A 285 -12.81 21.03 -13.12
N PHE A 286 -12.02 20.59 -12.15
CA PHE A 286 -11.36 21.46 -11.17
C PHE A 286 -10.30 22.40 -11.80
N LEU A 287 -10.00 22.25 -13.09
CA LEU A 287 -9.19 23.20 -13.85
C LEU A 287 -10.01 24.40 -14.35
N THR A 288 -11.34 24.35 -14.18
CA THR A 288 -12.27 25.44 -14.46
C THR A 288 -12.73 26.12 -13.18
N PRO A 289 -13.17 27.40 -13.22
CA PRO A 289 -13.69 28.08 -12.03
C PRO A 289 -14.87 27.34 -11.39
N GLN A 290 -14.91 27.37 -10.06
CA GLN A 290 -16.02 26.85 -9.25
C GLN A 290 -17.28 27.71 -9.37
#